data_AF-A0AA37SAK7-F1
#
_entry.id   AF-A0AA37SAK7-F1
#
_cell.length_a   1.000
_cell.length_b   1.000
_cell.length_c   1.000
_cell.angle_alpha   90.00
_cell.angle_beta   90.00
_cell.angle_gamma   90.00
#
_symmetry.space_group_name_H-M   'P 1'
#
loop_
_entity.id
_entity.type
_entity.pdbx_description
1 polymer ?
#
loop_
_entity_poly.entity_id
_entity_poly.type
_entity_poly.pdbx_seq_one_letter_code
_entity_poly.pdbx_strand_id
1 'polypeptide(L)'
;MPDKRKLLTLLSARNLPDHVIFQRFVCAVFIFACGALLIFYAESKIEPSLRQEIIALVGLILACAGGAYAFIHYLALIFSRLRGK
;
A
#
# COMPACT_ATOMS: atom_id res chain seq x y z
N MET A 1 1.07 11.12 21.15
CA MET A 1 1.66 9.84 20.67
C MET A 1 0.56 8.78 20.73
N PRO A 2 0.07 8.26 19.60
CA PRO A 2 -1.05 7.31 19.62
C PRO A 2 -0.66 6.02 20.35
N ASP A 3 -1.54 5.55 21.22
CA ASP A 3 -1.34 4.37 22.03
C ASP A 3 -1.13 3.14 21.13
N LYS A 4 0.03 2.48 21.24
CA LYS A 4 0.37 1.26 20.49
C LYS A 4 -0.72 0.20 20.66
N ARG A 5 -1.41 0.15 21.80
CA ARG A 5 -2.52 -0.79 22.04
C ARG A 5 -3.75 -0.49 21.20
N LYS A 6 -4.06 0.77 20.91
CA LYS A 6 -5.16 1.18 20.01
C LYS A 6 -4.87 0.80 18.56
N LEU A 7 -3.64 1.02 18.10
CA LEU A 7 -3.22 0.58 16.77
C LEU A 7 -3.27 -0.94 16.64
N LEU A 8 -2.82 -1.65 17.67
CA LEU A 8 -2.91 -3.12 17.72
C LEU A 8 -4.35 -3.60 17.76
N THR A 9 -5.28 -2.94 18.46
CA THR A 9 -6.70 -3.34 18.48
C THR A 9 -7.40 -3.05 17.15
N LEU A 10 -7.08 -1.95 16.47
CA LEU A 10 -7.62 -1.65 15.14
C LEU A 10 -7.12 -2.63 14.07
N LEU A 11 -5.85 -3.08 14.16
CA LEU A 11 -5.31 -4.12 13.30
C LEU A 11 -5.77 -5.53 13.70
N SER A 12 -5.99 -5.76 15.01
CA SER A 12 -6.34 -7.06 15.59
C SER A 12 -7.84 -7.35 15.68
N ALA A 13 -8.72 -6.37 15.42
CA ALA A 13 -10.16 -6.61 15.35
C ALA A 13 -10.55 -7.55 14.18
N ARG A 14 -9.57 -7.90 13.32
CA ARG A 14 -9.70 -8.89 12.26
C ARG A 14 -8.80 -10.09 12.57
N ASN A 15 -9.36 -11.16 13.13
CA ASN A 15 -8.75 -12.49 13.18
C ASN A 15 -8.69 -13.09 11.77
N LEU A 16 -7.96 -12.45 10.87
CA LEU A 16 -7.75 -12.94 9.52
C LEU A 16 -6.63 -13.97 9.52
N PRO A 17 -6.78 -15.09 8.81
CA PRO A 17 -5.66 -16.00 8.58
C PRO A 17 -4.50 -15.27 7.88
N ASP A 18 -3.26 -15.62 8.23
CA ASP A 18 -2.05 -15.01 7.66
C ASP A 18 -2.04 -15.01 6.13
N HIS A 19 -2.55 -16.08 5.50
CA HIS A 19 -2.63 -16.16 4.04
C HIS A 19 -3.53 -15.06 3.44
N VAL A 20 -4.60 -14.66 4.12
CA VAL A 20 -5.49 -13.57 3.67
C VAL A 20 -4.83 -12.22 3.84
N ILE A 21 -4.08 -12.01 4.94
CA ILE A 21 -3.32 -10.77 5.16
C ILE A 21 -2.24 -10.64 4.09
N PHE A 22 -1.55 -11.74 3.76
CA PHE A 22 -0.56 -11.78 2.69
C PHE A 22 -1.16 -11.52 1.30
N GLN A 23 -2.30 -12.12 0.96
CA GLN A 23 -2.99 -11.83 -0.30
C GLN A 23 -3.31 -10.34 -0.43
N ARG A 24 -3.77 -9.69 0.64
CA ARG A 24 -4.04 -8.24 0.62
C ARG A 24 -2.78 -7.39 0.52
N PHE A 25 -1.70 -7.79 1.18
CA PHE A 25 -0.39 -7.18 0.98
C PHE A 25 0.02 -7.25 -0.51
N VAL A 26 -0.09 -8.42 -1.14
CA VAL A 26 0.25 -8.61 -2.55
C VAL A 26 -0.63 -7.73 -3.45
N CYS A 27 -1.94 -7.70 -3.25
CA CYS A 27 -2.83 -6.80 -4.00
C CYS A 27 -2.43 -5.33 -3.83
N ALA A 28 -2.07 -4.91 -2.61
CA ALA A 28 -1.60 -3.56 -2.33
C ALA A 28 -0.30 -3.21 -3.06
N VAL A 29 0.64 -4.17 -3.11
CA VAL A 29 1.90 -4.04 -3.85
C VAL A 29 1.65 -3.89 -5.35
N PHE A 30 0.70 -4.62 -5.92
CA PHE A 30 0.33 -4.43 -7.33
C PHE A 30 -0.28 -3.05 -7.59
N ILE A 31 -1.13 -2.53 -6.70
CA ILE A 31 -1.66 -1.17 -6.81
C ILE A 31 -0.52 -0.14 -6.76
N PHE A 32 0.42 -0.31 -5.82
CA PHE A 32 1.61 0.53 -5.70
C PHE A 32 2.44 0.51 -7.00
N ALA A 33 2.74 -0.68 -7.51
CA ALA A 33 3.53 -0.87 -8.72
C ALA A 33 2.86 -0.25 -9.95
N CYS A 34 1.54 -0.42 -10.11
CA CYS A 34 0.78 0.26 -11.16
C CYS A 34 0.90 1.78 -11.07
N GLY A 35 0.78 2.35 -9.87
CA GLY A 35 0.96 3.79 -9.66
C GLY A 35 2.37 4.26 -10.04
N ALA A 36 3.40 3.55 -9.59
CA ALA A 36 4.79 3.86 -9.92
C ALA A 36 5.09 3.75 -11.42
N LEU A 37 4.56 2.71 -12.09
CA LEU A 37 4.69 2.54 -13.53
C LEU A 37 3.97 3.64 -14.31
N LEU A 38 2.84 4.13 -13.81
CA LEU A 38 2.11 5.23 -14.45
C LEU A 38 2.91 6.55 -14.39
N ILE A 39 3.53 6.84 -13.25
CA ILE A 39 4.45 7.99 -13.11
C ILE A 39 5.61 7.83 -14.08
N PHE A 40 6.27 6.67 -14.07
CA PHE A 40 7.40 6.40 -14.98
C PHE A 40 7.00 6.55 -16.45
N TYR A 41 5.82 6.05 -16.84
CA TYR A 41 5.29 6.19 -18.18
C TYR A 41 5.04 7.67 -18.54
N ALA A 42 4.42 8.44 -17.63
CA ALA A 42 4.16 9.85 -17.85
C ALA A 42 5.45 10.63 -18.11
N GLU A 43 6.47 10.44 -17.28
CA GLU A 43 7.76 11.15 -17.36
C GLU A 43 8.64 10.70 -18.53
N SER A 44 8.48 9.45 -19.02
CA SER A 44 9.38 8.89 -20.04
C SER A 44 8.80 8.83 -21.45
N LYS A 45 7.47 8.93 -21.59
CA LYS A 45 6.78 8.71 -22.88
C LYS A 45 5.85 9.83 -23.29
N ILE A 46 5.55 10.79 -22.42
CA ILE A 46 4.64 11.88 -22.73
C ILE A 46 5.44 13.19 -22.72
N GLU A 47 5.24 14.02 -23.73
CA GLU A 47 5.88 15.33 -23.79
C GLU A 47 5.42 16.22 -22.62
N PRO A 48 6.30 17.08 -22.09
CA PRO A 48 5.99 18.00 -20.99
C PRO A 48 4.72 18.80 -21.28
N SER A 49 3.66 18.53 -20.53
CA SER A 49 2.33 19.10 -20.78
C SER A 49 1.42 18.89 -19.58
N LEU A 50 0.33 19.67 -19.51
CA LEU A 50 -0.69 19.50 -18.46
C LEU A 50 -1.25 18.07 -18.40
N ARG A 51 -1.32 17.37 -19.54
CA ARG A 51 -1.77 15.98 -19.61
C ARG A 51 -0.79 15.03 -18.92
N GLN A 52 0.52 15.20 -19.12
CA GLN A 52 1.55 14.40 -18.47
C GLN A 52 1.49 14.58 -16.95
N GLU A 53 1.40 15.82 -16.47
CA GLU A 53 1.27 16.13 -15.04
C GLU A 53 0.04 15.48 -14.40
N ILE A 54 -1.12 15.53 -15.05
CA ILE A 54 -2.34 14.88 -14.54
C ILE A 54 -2.15 13.36 -14.43
N ILE A 55 -1.54 12.72 -15.43
CA ILE A 55 -1.28 11.28 -15.42
C ILE A 55 -0.29 10.93 -14.31
N ALA A 56 0.79 11.71 -14.14
CA ALA A 56 1.75 11.53 -13.06
C ALA A 56 1.08 11.67 -11.68
N LEU A 57 0.20 12.65 -11.48
CA LEU A 57 -0.55 12.84 -10.24
C LEU A 57 -1.50 11.68 -9.93
N VAL A 58 -2.19 11.13 -10.93
CA VAL A 58 -3.00 9.90 -10.75
C VAL A 58 -2.11 8.75 -10.32
N GLY A 59 -0.93 8.61 -10.93
CA GLY A 59 0.05 7.58 -10.58
C GLY A 59 0.54 7.74 -9.14
N LEU A 60 0.80 8.98 -8.72
CA LEU A 60 1.21 9.32 -7.37
C LEU A 60 0.14 8.95 -6.33
N ILE A 61 -1.14 9.25 -6.60
CA ILE A 61 -2.25 8.88 -5.72
C ILE A 61 -2.32 7.35 -5.57
N LEU A 62 -2.22 6.61 -6.67
CA LEU A 62 -2.23 5.14 -6.66
C LEU A 62 -1.03 4.56 -5.91
N ALA A 63 0.17 5.09 -6.16
CA ALA A 63 1.40 4.68 -5.49
C ALA A 63 1.30 4.92 -3.97
N CYS A 64 0.89 6.11 -3.55
CA CYS A 64 0.71 6.44 -2.14
C CYS A 64 -0.34 5.54 -1.47
N ALA A 65 -1.50 5.33 -2.10
CA ALA A 65 -2.56 4.49 -1.55
C ALA A 65 -2.12 3.01 -1.46
N GLY A 66 -1.54 2.46 -2.53
CA GLY A 66 -1.04 1.09 -2.56
C GLY A 66 0.09 0.87 -1.56
N GLY A 67 1.03 1.82 -1.46
CA GLY A 67 2.15 1.77 -0.53
C GLY A 67 1.71 1.82 0.93
N ALA A 68 0.79 2.73 1.28
CA ALA A 68 0.21 2.81 2.62
C ALA A 68 -0.53 1.51 2.97
N TYR A 69 -1.33 0.98 2.05
CA TYR A 69 -2.10 -0.25 2.27
C TYR A 69 -1.18 -1.48 2.41
N ALA A 70 -0.11 -1.56 1.60
CA ALA A 70 0.90 -2.61 1.68
C ALA A 70 1.63 -2.56 3.01
N PHE A 71 2.05 -1.37 3.44
CA PHE A 71 2.72 -1.15 4.71
C PHE A 71 1.86 -1.63 5.89
N ILE A 72 0.58 -1.26 5.92
CA ILE A 72 -0.37 -1.68 6.95
C ILE A 72 -0.50 -3.21 7.01
N HIS A 73 -0.63 -3.89 5.88
CA HIS A 73 -0.79 -5.35 5.85
C HIS A 73 0.49 -6.10 6.20
N TYR A 74 1.65 -5.55 5.82
CA TYR A 74 2.92 -6.12 6.21
C TYR A 74 3.16 -5.99 7.72
N LEU A 75 2.81 -4.85 8.32
CA LEU A 75 2.82 -4.71 9.78
C LEU A 75 1.85 -5.69 10.45
N ALA A 76 0.65 -5.90 9.88
CA ALA A 76 -0.29 -6.88 10.40
C ALA A 76 0.28 -8.32 10.35
N LEU A 77 0.99 -8.70 9.28
CA LEU A 77 1.70 -9.98 9.20
C LEU A 77 2.78 -10.12 10.28
N ILE A 78 3.59 -9.08 10.48
CA ILE A 78 4.62 -9.07 11.54
C ILE A 78 3.97 -9.30 12.90
N PHE A 79 2.92 -8.55 13.23
CA PHE A 79 2.24 -8.66 14.53
C PHE A 79 1.53 -10.00 14.72
N SER A 80 0.95 -10.57 13.66
CA SER A 80 0.32 -11.90 13.71
C SER A 80 1.35 -12.97 14.09
N ARG A 81 2.50 -12.97 13.40
CA ARG A 81 3.59 -13.91 13.63
C ARG A 81 4.25 -13.76 15.00
N LEU A 82 4.41 -12.52 15.48
CA LEU A 82 4.97 -12.25 16.80
C LEU A 82 4.03 -12.66 17.94
N ARG A 83 2.72 -12.76 17.71
CA ARG A 83 1.74 -13.21 18.71
C ARG A 83 1.65 -14.74 18.80
N GLY A 84 1.87 -15.44 17.69
CA GLY A 84 1.85 -16.91 17.65
C GLY A 84 3.11 -17.56 18.25
N LYS A 85 4.03 -16.78 18.79
CA LYS A 85 5.30 -17.20 19.39
C LYS A 85 5.32 -16.81 20.86
#